data_AF-A0A920VFB4-F1
#
_entry.id   AF-A0A920VFB4-F1
#
_cell.length_a   1.000
_cell.length_b   1.000
_cell.length_c   1.000
_cell.angle_alpha   90.00
_cell.angle_beta   90.00
_cell.angle_gamma   90.00
#
_symmetry.space_group_name_H-M   'P 1'
#
loop_
_entity.id
_entity.type
_entity.pdbx_description
1 polymer ?
#
loop_
_entity_poly.entity_id
_entity_poly.type
_entity_poly.pdbx_seq_one_letter_code
_entity_poly.pdbx_strand_id
1 'polypeptide(L)'
;MADVVDGHILALEKGKSGERYILGNQNVSLKEIFEILSSVTGLSAPRIRIPYWLLVGIGYADRFVEGTLLKREPAIPVEGVLASKTPAYVNCNKAVIELGQPQRPIKNALKQSVDWFPKPTGT
;
A
#
# COMPACT_ATOMS: atom_id res chain seq x y z
N MET A 1 10.24 1.18 -2.76
CA MET A 1 11.38 0.82 -1.90
C MET A 1 12.60 1.70 -2.17
N ALA A 2 13.00 1.91 -3.43
CA ALA A 2 14.17 2.74 -3.80
C ALA A 2 14.21 4.12 -3.11
N ASP A 3 13.11 4.89 -3.13
CA ASP A 3 13.06 6.23 -2.51
C ASP A 3 13.34 6.21 -1.00
N VAL A 4 12.98 5.13 -0.30
CA VAL A 4 13.24 4.97 1.14
C VAL A 4 14.71 4.66 1.37
N VAL A 5 15.32 3.83 0.51
CA VAL A 5 16.76 3.54 0.58
C VAL A 5 17.57 4.82 0.34
N ASP A 6 17.25 5.56 -0.74
CA ASP A 6 17.86 6.86 -1.02
C ASP A 6 17.65 7.83 0.13
N GLY A 7 16.44 7.86 0.71
CA GLY A 7 16.13 8.68 1.87
C GLY A 7 16.98 8.37 3.10
N HIS A 8 17.28 7.10 3.38
CA HIS A 8 18.16 6.72 4.49
C HIS A 8 19.61 7.16 4.24
N ILE A 9 20.10 6.98 3.01
CA ILE A 9 21.45 7.44 2.62
C ILE A 9 21.55 8.96 2.75
N LEU A 10 20.55 9.70 2.25
CA LEU A 10 20.53 11.16 2.35
C LEU A 10 20.39 11.64 3.79
N ALA A 11 19.65 10.92 4.65
CA ALA A 11 19.59 11.23 6.07
C ALA A 11 20.94 11.04 6.77
N LEU A 12 21.74 10.05 6.35
CA LEU A 12 23.11 9.88 6.84
C LEU A 12 24.04 11.00 6.37
N GLU A 13 23.93 11.42 5.11
CA GLU A 13 24.83 12.41 4.50
C GLU A 13 24.50 13.87 4.86
N LYS A 14 23.20 14.19 4.96
CA LYS A 14 22.69 15.57 5.05
C LYS A 14 21.78 15.80 6.26
N GLY A 15 21.41 14.75 6.98
CA GLY A 15 20.56 14.86 8.15
C GLY A 15 21.24 15.62 9.27
N LYS A 16 20.43 16.31 10.08
CA LYS A 16 20.91 17.03 11.26
C LYS A 16 20.72 16.18 12.51
N SER A 17 21.71 16.21 13.40
CA SER A 17 21.61 15.50 14.68
C SER A 17 20.42 16.01 15.50
N GLY A 18 19.66 15.09 16.09
CA GLY A 18 18.43 15.39 16.84
C GLY A 18 17.17 15.60 15.99
N GLU A 19 17.29 15.64 14.66
CA GLU A 19 16.13 15.81 13.77
C GLU A 19 15.49 14.47 13.37
N ARG A 20 14.18 14.52 13.12
CA ARG A 20 13.41 13.40 12.55
C ARG A 20 12.93 13.74 11.15
N TYR A 21 13.01 12.76 10.25
CA TYR A 21 12.58 12.84 8.87
C TYR A 21 11.60 11.72 8.56
N ILE A 22 10.42 12.05 8.03
CA ILE A 22 9.44 11.06 7.58
C ILE A 22 9.71 10.77 6.11
N LEU A 23 10.15 9.54 5.83
CA LEU A 23 10.41 9.08 4.47
C LEU A 23 9.11 8.63 3.80
N GLY A 24 8.35 9.62 3.31
CA GLY A 24 7.08 9.42 2.62
C GLY A 24 7.17 9.73 1.13
N ASN A 25 6.02 9.59 0.47
CA ASN A 25 5.79 10.06 -0.91
C ASN A 25 4.37 10.68 -0.95
N GLN A 26 3.81 10.91 -2.14
CA GLN A 26 2.46 11.40 -2.35
C GLN A 26 1.42 10.64 -1.51
N ASN A 27 0.53 11.39 -0.85
CA ASN A 27 -0.61 10.82 -0.14
C ASN A 27 -1.67 10.39 -1.17
N VAL A 28 -1.99 9.10 -1.18
CA VAL A 28 -2.99 8.50 -2.08
C VAL A 28 -3.99 7.68 -1.28
N SER A 29 -5.26 7.81 -1.64
CA SER A 29 -6.34 7.01 -1.10
C SER A 29 -6.31 5.59 -1.68
N LEU A 30 -6.95 4.65 -0.98
CA LEU A 30 -7.09 3.28 -1.46
C LEU A 30 -7.83 3.21 -2.81
N LYS A 31 -8.78 4.12 -3.04
CA LYS A 31 -9.49 4.26 -4.32
C LYS A 31 -8.53 4.63 -5.46
N GLU A 32 -7.68 5.63 -5.24
CA GLU A 32 -6.68 6.05 -6.24
C GLU A 32 -5.66 4.93 -6.51
N ILE A 33 -5.26 4.17 -5.48
CA ILE A 33 -4.39 2.99 -5.67
C ILE A 33 -5.07 1.98 -6.61
N PHE A 34 -6.35 1.66 -6.40
CA PHE A 34 -7.08 0.75 -7.29
C PHE A 34 -7.25 1.29 -8.71
N GLU A 35 -7.46 2.60 -8.87
CA GLU A 35 -7.53 3.24 -10.19
C GLU A 35 -6.19 3.16 -10.93
N ILE A 36 -5.07 3.40 -10.23
CA ILE A 36 -3.73 3.24 -10.81
C ILE A 36 -3.49 1.78 -11.20
N LEU A 37 -3.81 0.83 -10.32
CA LEU A 37 -3.68 -0.61 -10.60
C LEU A 37 -4.53 -1.03 -11.80
N SER A 38 -5.75 -0.53 -11.92
CA SER A 38 -6.62 -0.77 -13.08
C SER A 38 -5.97 -0.28 -14.38
N SER A 39 -5.36 0.91 -14.37
CA SER A 39 -4.64 1.45 -15.52
C SER A 39 -3.39 0.66 -15.90
N VAL A 40 -2.75 -0.01 -14.93
CA VAL A 40 -1.52 -0.79 -15.13
C VAL A 40 -1.83 -2.23 -15.57
N THR A 41 -2.86 -2.84 -15.00
CA THR A 41 -3.22 -4.25 -15.22
C THR A 41 -4.26 -4.46 -16.32
N GLY A 42 -5.04 -3.42 -16.65
CA GLY A 42 -6.22 -3.52 -17.49
C GLY A 42 -7.44 -4.16 -16.79
N LEU A 43 -7.30 -4.59 -15.54
CA LEU A 43 -8.41 -5.15 -14.75
C LEU A 43 -9.31 -4.03 -14.24
N SER A 44 -10.60 -4.31 -14.06
CA SER A 44 -11.53 -3.31 -13.53
C SER A 44 -11.26 -3.03 -12.05
N ALA A 45 -11.10 -1.75 -11.70
CA ALA A 45 -11.06 -1.32 -10.30
C ALA A 45 -12.37 -1.70 -9.58
N PRO A 46 -12.34 -2.01 -8.27
CA PRO A 46 -13.55 -2.20 -7.48
C PRO A 46 -14.41 -0.94 -7.49
N ARG A 47 -15.64 -1.04 -8.04
CA ARG A 47 -16.57 0.10 -8.15
C ARG A 47 -17.59 0.16 -7.00
N ILE A 48 -17.72 -0.92 -6.24
CA ILE A 48 -18.76 -1.07 -5.21
C ILE A 48 -18.17 -0.66 -3.86
N ARG A 49 -18.80 0.30 -3.18
CA ARG A 49 -18.49 0.66 -1.80
C ARG A 49 -19.31 -0.23 -0.86
N ILE A 50 -18.65 -1.17 -0.20
CA ILE A 50 -19.27 -2.05 0.79
C ILE A 50 -19.20 -1.37 2.17
N PRO A 51 -20.28 -1.40 2.99
CA PRO A 51 -20.22 -0.93 4.37
C PRO A 51 -19.12 -1.65 5.15
N TYR A 52 -18.35 -0.89 5.94
CA TYR A 52 -17.19 -1.42 6.67
C TYR A 52 -17.53 -2.62 7.56
N TRP A 53 -18.67 -2.56 8.27
CA TRP A 53 -19.11 -3.67 9.15
C TRP A 53 -19.35 -4.97 8.38
N LEU A 54 -19.83 -4.87 7.13
CA LEU A 54 -20.08 -6.03 6.28
C LEU A 54 -18.77 -6.62 5.77
N LEU A 55 -17.81 -5.77 5.35
CA LEU A 55 -16.45 -6.19 4.99
C LEU A 55 -15.74 -6.92 6.14
N VAL A 56 -15.85 -6.38 7.36
CA VAL A 56 -15.30 -7.02 8.56
C VAL A 56 -15.99 -8.36 8.84
N GLY A 57 -17.31 -8.42 8.75
CA GLY A 57 -18.08 -9.66 8.93
C GLY A 57 -17.69 -10.74 7.93
N ILE A 58 -17.54 -10.39 6.65
CA ILE A 58 -17.07 -11.31 5.61
C ILE A 58 -15.65 -11.78 5.90
N GLY A 59 -14.74 -10.88 6.28
CA GLY A 59 -13.36 -11.26 6.61
C GLY A 59 -13.26 -12.22 7.80
N TYR A 60 -14.08 -12.04 8.84
CA TYR A 60 -14.13 -12.99 9.97
C TYR A 60 -14.71 -14.35 9.56
N ALA A 61 -15.74 -14.37 8.72
CA ALA A 61 -16.30 -15.61 8.18
C ALA A 61 -15.28 -16.35 7.30
N ASP A 62 -14.59 -15.62 6.44
CA ASP A 62 -13.52 -16.13 5.57
C ASP A 62 -12.37 -16.72 6.39
N ARG A 63 -11.88 -15.98 7.40
CA ARG A 63 -10.86 -16.49 8.34
C ARG A 63 -11.30 -17.76 9.06
N PHE A 64 -12.58 -17.87 9.43
CA PHE A 64 -13.10 -19.06 10.10
C PHE A 64 -13.22 -20.25 9.14
N VAL A 65 -13.68 -20.03 7.91
CA VAL A 65 -13.82 -21.10 6.92
C VAL A 65 -12.46 -21.49 6.37
N GLU A 66 -11.70 -20.55 5.83
CA GLU A 66 -10.41 -20.84 5.19
C GLU A 66 -9.33 -21.18 6.22
N GLY A 67 -9.23 -20.43 7.32
CA GLY A 67 -8.19 -20.63 8.32
C GLY A 67 -8.40 -21.84 9.22
N THR A 68 -9.64 -22.08 9.68
CA THR A 68 -9.93 -23.18 10.61
C THR A 68 -10.42 -24.45 9.91
N LEU A 69 -11.21 -24.36 8.84
CA LEU A 69 -11.76 -25.54 8.16
C LEU A 69 -10.88 -26.03 7.01
N LEU A 70 -10.37 -25.11 6.17
CA LEU A 70 -9.61 -25.47 4.95
C LEU A 70 -8.08 -25.35 5.12
N LYS A 71 -7.59 -24.77 6.22
CA LYS A 71 -6.18 -24.46 6.49
C LYS A 71 -5.48 -23.73 5.34
N ARG A 72 -6.18 -22.79 4.72
CA ARG A 72 -5.67 -21.91 3.64
C ARG A 72 -5.54 -20.48 4.13
N GLU A 73 -4.73 -19.68 3.43
CA GLU A 73 -4.66 -18.25 3.70
C GLU A 73 -5.97 -17.58 3.30
N PRO A 74 -6.58 -16.78 4.20
CA PRO A 74 -7.82 -16.07 3.92
C PRO A 74 -7.69 -15.16 2.70
N ALA A 75 -8.61 -15.28 1.75
CA ALA A 75 -8.70 -14.39 0.59
C ALA A 75 -8.90 -12.91 1.00
N ILE A 76 -9.57 -12.66 2.13
CA ILE A 76 -9.76 -11.31 2.69
C ILE A 76 -9.02 -11.20 4.03
N PRO A 77 -7.82 -10.60 4.05
CA PRO A 77 -7.10 -10.38 5.30
C PRO A 77 -7.83 -9.33 6.15
N VAL A 78 -8.42 -9.77 7.26
CA VAL A 78 -9.17 -8.93 8.22
C VAL A 78 -8.32 -7.76 8.69
N GLU A 79 -7.03 -8.00 8.91
CA GLU A 79 -6.06 -7.00 9.34
C GLU A 79 -5.93 -5.86 8.33
N GLY A 80 -5.94 -6.17 7.03
CA GLY A 80 -5.92 -5.19 5.95
C GLY A 80 -7.21 -4.36 5.89
N VAL A 81 -8.36 -5.01 6.10
CA VAL A 81 -9.65 -4.31 6.21
C VAL A 81 -9.64 -3.34 7.38
N LEU A 82 -9.17 -3.77 8.55
CA LEU A 82 -9.08 -2.92 9.74
C LEU A 82 -8.10 -1.75 9.53
N ALA A 83 -6.94 -2.00 8.93
CA ALA A 83 -5.93 -0.97 8.64
C ALA A 83 -6.43 0.08 7.63
N SER A 84 -7.31 -0.31 6.70
CA SER A 84 -7.85 0.59 5.68
C SER A 84 -8.83 1.65 6.21
N LYS A 85 -9.29 1.52 7.46
CA LYS A 85 -10.29 2.42 8.05
C LYS A 85 -9.82 3.87 8.11
N THR A 86 -8.54 4.10 8.34
CA THR A 86 -7.95 5.43 8.49
C THR A 86 -6.83 5.62 7.48
N PRO A 87 -6.86 6.66 6.64
CA PRO A 87 -5.76 6.95 5.73
C PRO A 87 -4.48 7.28 6.53
N ALA A 88 -3.39 6.57 6.23
CA ALA A 88 -2.08 6.79 6.84
C ALA A 88 -1.33 7.96 6.17
N TYR A 89 -1.98 9.12 6.08
CA TYR A 89 -1.40 10.29 5.44
C TYR A 89 -0.32 10.91 6.31
N VAL A 90 0.80 11.27 5.69
CA VAL A 90 1.96 11.86 6.37
C VAL A 90 2.45 13.10 5.63
N ASN A 91 3.13 13.99 6.36
CA ASN A 91 3.83 15.12 5.78
C ASN A 91 5.33 14.80 5.72
N CYS A 92 5.82 14.54 4.50
CA CYS A 92 7.23 14.26 4.24
C CYS A 92 8.00 15.48 3.68
N ASN A 93 7.41 16.68 3.65
CA ASN A 93 8.00 17.86 3.03
C ASN A 93 9.39 18.19 3.59
N LYS A 94 9.61 17.95 4.89
CA LYS A 94 10.91 18.16 5.51
C LYS A 94 12.00 17.28 4.89
N ALA A 95 11.71 16.00 4.64
CA ALA A 95 12.67 15.08 4.00
C ALA A 95 12.92 15.48 2.53
N VAL A 96 11.88 15.93 1.82
CA VAL A 96 12.02 16.42 0.45
C VAL A 96 12.88 17.68 0.39
N ILE A 97 12.61 18.68 1.24
CA ILE A 97 13.28 19.98 1.22
C ILE A 97 14.71 19.89 1.76
N GLU A 98 14.92 19.25 2.91
CA GLU A 98 16.23 19.26 3.59
C GLU A 98 17.17 18.17 3.09
N LEU A 99 16.66 16.96 2.80
CA LEU A 99 17.48 15.84 2.37
C LEU A 99 17.57 15.75 0.84
N GLY A 100 16.58 16.32 0.13
CA GLY A 100 16.41 16.10 -1.31
C GLY A 100 15.84 14.71 -1.62
N GLN A 101 15.01 14.15 -0.72
CA GLN A 101 14.43 12.82 -0.90
C GLN A 101 13.69 12.74 -2.24
N PRO A 102 14.00 11.75 -3.11
CA PRO A 102 13.28 11.55 -4.36
C PRO A 102 11.77 11.33 -4.13
N GLN A 103 10.97 11.82 -5.06
CA GLN A 103 9.51 11.62 -5.10
C GLN A 103 9.16 10.93 -6.41
N ARG A 104 9.55 9.65 -6.56
CA ARG A 104 9.26 8.89 -7.78
C ARG A 104 7.76 8.59 -7.85
N PRO A 105 7.13 8.60 -9.04
CA PRO A 105 5.69 8.34 -9.16
C PRO A 105 5.29 6.96 -8.61
N ILE A 106 4.25 6.92 -7.78
CA ILE A 106 3.73 5.66 -7.18
C ILE A 106 3.37 4.62 -8.24
N LYS A 107 2.92 5.06 -9.42
CA LYS A 107 2.62 4.17 -10.56
C LYS A 107 3.76 3.22 -10.90
N ASN A 108 5.01 3.68 -10.79
CA ASN A 108 6.18 2.84 -11.10
C ASN A 108 6.32 1.70 -10.08
N ALA A 109 6.14 2.00 -8.79
CA ALA A 109 6.19 1.00 -7.73
C ALA A 109 5.05 -0.01 -7.87
N LEU A 110 3.82 0.46 -8.14
CA LEU A 110 2.67 -0.43 -8.36
C LEU A 110 2.88 -1.33 -9.59
N LYS A 111 3.44 -0.79 -10.67
CA LYS A 111 3.78 -1.58 -11.86
C LYS A 111 4.84 -2.64 -11.56
N GLN A 112 5.91 -2.30 -10.85
CA GLN A 112 6.93 -3.27 -10.46
C GLN A 112 6.35 -4.39 -9.60
N SER A 113 5.46 -4.07 -8.66
CA SER A 113 4.77 -5.09 -7.86
C SER A 113 3.92 -6.00 -8.73
N VAL A 114 3.12 -5.44 -9.65
CA VAL A 114 2.30 -6.22 -10.59
C VAL A 114 3.16 -7.13 -11.46
N ASP A 115 4.28 -6.63 -11.98
CA ASP A 115 5.20 -7.39 -12.82
C ASP A 115 5.90 -8.51 -12.04
N TRP A 116 6.05 -8.38 -10.72
CA TRP A 116 6.64 -9.40 -9.85
C TRP A 116 5.69 -10.55 -9.53
N PHE A 117 4.39 -10.28 -9.37
CA PHE A 117 3.42 -11.34 -9.09
C PHE A 117 3.20 -12.22 -10.33
N PRO A 118 3.22 -13.56 -10.17
CA PRO A 118 2.87 -14.45 -11.27
C PRO A 118 1.43 -14.17 -11.71
N LYS A 119 1.21 -14.14 -13.03
CA LYS A 119 -0.14 -14.00 -13.58
C LYS A 119 -1.01 -15.13 -13.03
N PRO A 120 -2.24 -14.85 -12.57
CA PRO A 120 -3.12 -15.89 -12.07
C PRO A 120 -3.33 -16.92 -13.19
N THR A 121 -2.94 -18.17 -12.91
CA THR A 121 -3.23 -19.31 -13.76
C THR A 121 -4.74 -19.50 -13.75
N GLY A 122 -5.40 -19.16 -14.85
CA GLY A 122 -6.83 -19.37 -14.98
C GLY A 122 -7.16 -20.86 -14.92
N THR A 123 -8.00 -21.24 -13.96
CA THR A 123 -8.94 -22.36 -14.01
C THR A 123 -10.23 -21.92 -13.33
#